data_AF-X0ZG64-F1
#
_entry.id   AF-X0ZG64-F1
#
_cell.length_a   1.000
_cell.length_b   1.000
_cell.length_c   1.000
_cell.angle_alpha   90.00
_cell.angle_beta   90.00
_cell.angle_gamma   90.00
#
_symmetry.space_group_name_H-M   'P 1'
#
loop_
_entity.id
_entity.type
_entity.pdbx_description
1 polymer ?
#
loop_
_entity_poly.entity_id
_entity_poly.type
_entity_poly.pdbx_seq_one_letter_code
_entity_poly.pdbx_strand_id
1 'polypeptide(L)'
;VLIAALADLLRKEAGQKLPIDIIETPLGKEADLPIKVKVIPLMIIYAILIGGCTLPAAMVIDEVERKTVSAVIITPATLGELISAKAIVGFVTSFVMGIAILVMNQIFIGNVWLLVIFIMMGTFFAVELGLIIGQFSKDLTIGWTYVKSVGIFCAAPAILYFFPQVPDWVSKI
;
A
#
# COMPACT_ATOMS: atom_id res chain seq x y z
N VAL A 1 36.04 10.62 11.04
CA VAL A 1 35.41 9.52 10.28
C VAL A 1 36.22 9.13 9.05
N LEU A 2 36.49 10.05 8.11
CA LEU A 2 37.27 9.77 6.88
C LEU A 2 38.69 9.21 7.10
N ILE A 3 39.45 9.75 8.06
CA ILE A 3 40.81 9.27 8.37
C ILE A 3 40.77 7.84 8.97
N ALA A 4 39.74 7.52 9.75
CA ALA A 4 39.56 6.19 10.32
C ALA A 4 39.20 5.16 9.23
N ALA A 5 38.30 5.53 8.31
CA ALA A 5 37.93 4.69 7.18
C ALA A 5 39.11 4.43 6.21
N LEU A 6 39.93 5.45 5.97
CA LEU A 6 41.13 5.32 5.14
C LEU A 6 42.19 4.42 5.79
N ALA A 7 42.38 4.55 7.10
CA ALA A 7 43.30 3.70 7.87
C ALA A 7 42.85 2.23 7.87
N ASP A 8 41.54 1.97 7.89
CA ASP A 8 40.98 0.61 7.88
C ASP A 8 41.13 -0.06 6.51
N LEU A 9 40.95 0.68 5.42
CA LEU A 9 41.17 0.20 4.05
C LEU A 9 42.65 -0.15 3.78
N LEU A 10 43.58 0.71 4.24
CA LEU A 10 45.01 0.45 4.12
C LEU A 10 45.47 -0.75 4.96
N ARG A 11 44.85 -0.97 6.13
CA ARG A 11 45.13 -2.13 7.00
C ARG A 11 44.59 -3.43 6.44
N LYS A 12 43.42 -3.40 5.80
CA LYS A 12 42.80 -4.56 5.17
C LYS A 12 43.65 -5.10 4.01
N GLU A 13 44.28 -4.21 3.23
CA GLU A 13 45.24 -4.62 2.19
C GLU A 13 46.62 -5.00 2.73
N ALA A 14 47.00 -4.49 3.90
CA ALA A 14 48.23 -4.92 4.59
C ALA A 14 48.10 -6.29 5.28
N GLY A 15 46.96 -6.99 5.14
CA GLY A 15 46.73 -8.32 5.71
C GLY A 15 46.63 -8.37 7.24
N GLN A 16 46.53 -7.23 7.91
CA GLN A 16 46.37 -7.17 9.37
C GLN A 16 44.90 -7.42 9.74
N LYS A 17 44.58 -8.62 10.23
CA LYS A 17 43.26 -8.94 10.78
C LYS A 17 43.12 -8.34 12.18
N LEU A 18 42.09 -7.51 12.39
CA LEU A 18 41.66 -7.11 13.73
C LEU A 18 41.25 -8.37 14.53
N PRO A 19 41.68 -8.54 15.79
CA PRO A 19 41.25 -9.66 16.64
C PRO A 19 39.87 -9.46 17.28
N ILE A 20 39.13 -8.42 16.89
CA ILE A 20 37.83 -8.08 17.49
C ILE A 20 36.82 -7.82 16.38
N ASP A 21 35.83 -8.70 16.30
CA ASP A 21 34.65 -8.56 15.45
C ASP A 21 33.67 -7.64 16.18
N ILE A 22 33.73 -6.34 15.88
CA ILE A 22 32.83 -5.35 16.49
C ILE A 22 31.50 -5.46 15.76
N ILE A 23 30.62 -6.33 16.26
CA ILE A 23 29.24 -6.45 15.82
C ILE A 23 28.46 -5.34 16.52
N GLU A 24 28.37 -4.17 15.89
CA GLU A 24 27.44 -3.13 16.33
C GLU A 24 26.02 -3.62 16.11
N THR A 25 25.36 -4.04 17.19
CA THR A 25 23.92 -4.32 17.19
C THR A 25 23.20 -3.04 17.61
N PRO A 26 22.54 -2.31 16.69
CA PRO A 26 21.78 -1.13 17.06
C PRO A 26 20.61 -1.58 17.94
N LEU A 27 20.61 -1.13 19.20
CA LEU A 27 19.55 -1.39 20.17
C LEU A 27 18.64 -0.14 20.27
N GLY A 28 17.34 -0.31 20.05
CA GLY A 28 16.32 0.74 20.25
C GLY A 28 15.48 1.04 19.01
N LYS A 29 14.83 2.22 18.99
CA LYS A 29 13.99 2.74 17.89
C LYS A 29 14.71 2.91 16.55
N GLU A 30 16.05 2.86 16.57
CA GLU A 30 16.95 2.95 15.42
C GLU A 30 17.59 1.60 15.06
N ALA A 31 17.11 0.48 15.62
CA ALA A 31 17.43 -0.83 15.08
C ALA A 31 17.05 -0.80 13.60
N ASP A 32 18.04 -0.83 12.71
CA ASP A 32 17.83 -0.83 11.27
C ASP A 32 17.15 -2.15 10.90
N LEU A 33 15.82 -2.19 11.09
CA LEU A 33 15.02 -3.33 10.70
C LEU A 33 15.35 -3.56 9.22
N PRO A 34 15.72 -4.80 8.84
CA PRO A 34 16.03 -5.11 7.47
C PRO A 34 14.96 -4.50 6.57
N ILE A 35 15.35 -3.80 5.50
CA ILE A 35 14.42 -3.08 4.60
C ILE A 35 13.23 -3.99 4.22
N LYS A 36 13.48 -5.30 4.07
CA LYS A 36 12.49 -6.36 3.86
C LYS A 36 11.31 -6.33 4.84
N VAL A 37 11.52 -6.04 6.12
CA VAL A 37 10.47 -5.98 7.15
C VAL A 37 9.72 -4.65 7.08
N LYS A 38 10.41 -3.54 6.77
CA LYS A 38 9.81 -2.22 6.64
C LYS A 38 8.86 -2.13 5.43
N VAL A 39 9.16 -2.82 4.31
CA VAL A 39 8.36 -2.77 3.05
C VAL A 39 7.02 -3.49 3.13
N ILE A 40 6.80 -4.39 4.07
CA ILE A 40 5.61 -5.25 4.01
C ILE A 40 4.30 -4.49 4.32
N PRO A 41 4.22 -3.63 5.36
CA PRO A 41 3.06 -2.78 5.58
C PRO A 41 2.72 -1.89 4.36
N LEU A 42 3.74 -1.34 3.70
CA LEU A 42 3.57 -0.57 2.47
C LEU A 42 2.96 -1.43 1.35
N MET A 43 3.46 -2.67 1.16
CA MET A 43 2.91 -3.60 0.18
C MET A 43 1.45 -3.95 0.45
N ILE A 44 1.06 -4.17 1.71
CA ILE A 44 -0.33 -4.47 2.08
C ILE A 44 -1.24 -3.29 1.74
N ILE A 45 -0.87 -2.08 2.16
CA ILE A 45 -1.65 -0.87 1.87
C ILE A 45 -1.78 -0.66 0.35
N TYR A 46 -0.68 -0.78 -0.38
CA TYR A 46 -0.69 -0.56 -1.82
C TYR A 46 -1.46 -1.64 -2.58
N ALA A 47 -1.39 -2.90 -2.15
CA ALA A 47 -2.16 -3.98 -2.72
C ALA A 47 -3.67 -3.80 -2.49
N ILE A 48 -4.06 -3.39 -1.29
CA ILE A 48 -5.46 -3.08 -0.96
C ILE A 48 -5.94 -1.88 -1.77
N LEU A 49 -5.11 -0.85 -1.93
CA LEU A 49 -5.49 0.36 -2.66
C LEU A 49 -5.66 0.07 -4.15
N ILE A 50 -4.76 -0.69 -4.76
CA ILE A 50 -4.94 -1.15 -6.15
C ILE A 50 -6.14 -2.08 -6.26
N GLY A 51 -6.21 -3.16 -5.48
CA GLY A 51 -7.34 -4.11 -5.58
C GLY A 51 -8.69 -3.42 -5.35
N GLY A 52 -8.77 -2.58 -4.32
CA GLY A 52 -9.98 -1.93 -3.84
C GLY A 52 -10.42 -0.75 -4.68
N CYS A 53 -9.50 0.06 -5.21
CA CYS A 53 -9.90 1.18 -6.06
C CYS A 53 -10.16 0.72 -7.50
N THR A 54 -9.31 -0.14 -8.06
CA THR A 54 -9.29 -0.36 -9.51
C THR A 54 -10.47 -1.19 -9.99
N LEU A 55 -10.85 -2.24 -9.26
CA LEU A 55 -11.94 -3.11 -9.68
C LEU A 55 -13.31 -2.39 -9.64
N PRO A 56 -13.72 -1.72 -8.54
CA PRO A 56 -14.94 -0.91 -8.52
C PRO A 56 -14.92 0.23 -9.53
N ALA A 57 -13.79 0.92 -9.70
CA ALA A 57 -13.67 1.98 -10.70
C ALA A 57 -13.92 1.44 -12.10
N ALA A 58 -13.28 0.33 -12.47
CA ALA A 58 -13.46 -0.30 -13.78
C ALA A 58 -14.91 -0.75 -14.01
N MET A 59 -15.58 -1.30 -13.00
CA MET A 59 -16.98 -1.71 -13.09
C MET A 59 -17.95 -0.55 -13.33
N VAL A 60 -17.63 0.66 -12.85
CA VAL A 60 -18.42 1.88 -13.10
C VAL A 60 -18.07 2.47 -14.46
N ILE A 61 -16.77 2.52 -14.78
CA ILE A 61 -16.28 3.06 -16.06
C ILE A 61 -16.82 2.27 -17.25
N ASP A 62 -16.85 0.93 -17.17
CA ASP A 62 -17.36 0.09 -18.26
C ASP A 62 -18.84 0.39 -18.55
N GLU A 63 -19.63 0.75 -17.54
CA GLU A 63 -21.02 1.16 -17.75
C GLU A 63 -21.14 2.53 -18.42
N VAL A 64 -20.27 3.47 -18.03
CA VAL A 64 -20.18 4.81 -18.64
C VAL A 64 -19.75 4.69 -20.10
N GLU A 65 -18.71 3.91 -20.38
CA GLU A 65 -18.12 3.74 -21.71
C GLU A 65 -19.10 3.04 -22.67
N ARG A 66 -19.80 2.00 -22.20
CA ARG A 66 -20.80 1.28 -22.99
C ARG A 66 -22.15 1.99 -23.09
N LYS A 67 -22.31 3.14 -22.42
CA LYS A 67 -23.59 3.87 -22.30
C LYS A 67 -24.72 2.98 -21.75
N THR A 68 -24.39 1.95 -20.97
CA THR A 68 -25.35 1.03 -20.37
C THR A 68 -25.96 1.56 -19.09
N VAL A 69 -25.48 2.69 -18.56
CA VAL A 69 -26.09 3.38 -17.41
C VAL A 69 -27.60 3.58 -17.62
N SER A 70 -28.03 3.99 -18.82
CA SER A 70 -29.46 4.14 -19.17
C SER A 70 -30.22 2.82 -19.23
N ALA A 71 -29.54 1.73 -19.60
CA ALA A 71 -30.12 0.38 -19.64
C ALA A 71 -30.24 -0.24 -18.23
N VAL A 72 -29.40 0.16 -17.29
CA VAL A 72 -29.52 -0.24 -15.89
C VAL A 72 -30.72 0.47 -15.23
N ILE A 73 -31.00 1.73 -15.58
CA ILE A 73 -32.14 2.49 -15.03
C ILE A 73 -33.51 1.89 -15.42
N ILE A 74 -33.60 1.15 -16.53
CA ILE A 74 -34.85 0.46 -16.93
C ILE A 74 -35.01 -0.93 -16.29
N THR A 75 -34.00 -1.44 -15.58
CA THR A 75 -34.17 -2.63 -14.74
C THR A 75 -34.89 -2.29 -13.45
N PRO A 76 -35.63 -3.22 -12.83
CA PRO A 76 -36.34 -2.96 -11.56
C PRO A 76 -35.40 -2.79 -10.35
N ALA A 77 -34.09 -2.69 -10.57
CA ALA A 77 -33.09 -2.51 -9.52
C ALA A 77 -32.89 -1.03 -9.19
N THR A 78 -32.71 -0.73 -7.91
CA THR A 78 -32.39 0.64 -7.47
C THR A 78 -30.92 0.97 -7.69
N LEU A 79 -30.59 2.26 -7.84
CA LEU A 79 -29.19 2.71 -7.95
C LEU A 79 -28.35 2.31 -6.72
N GLY A 80 -28.95 2.29 -5.53
CA GLY A 80 -28.29 1.86 -4.31
C GLY A 80 -27.93 0.38 -4.31
N GLU A 81 -28.81 -0.49 -4.83
CA GLU A 81 -28.53 -1.92 -5.01
C GLU A 81 -27.41 -2.17 -6.02
N LEU A 82 -27.37 -1.41 -7.12
CA LEU A 82 -26.30 -1.53 -8.11
C LEU A 82 -24.94 -1.13 -7.54
N ILE A 83 -24.87 0.02 -6.87
CA ILE A 83 -23.61 0.53 -6.29
C ILE A 83 -23.15 -0.38 -5.16
N SER A 84 -24.06 -0.83 -4.29
CA SER A 84 -23.72 -1.75 -3.19
C SER A 84 -23.25 -3.10 -3.70
N ALA A 85 -23.85 -3.65 -4.76
CA ALA A 85 -23.36 -4.88 -5.39
C ALA A 85 -21.92 -4.75 -5.90
N LYS A 86 -21.59 -3.64 -6.60
CA LYS A 86 -20.22 -3.36 -7.04
C LYS A 86 -19.26 -3.16 -5.86
N ALA A 87 -19.72 -2.46 -4.82
CA ALA A 87 -18.94 -2.24 -3.59
C ALA A 87 -18.60 -3.57 -2.91
N ILE A 88 -19.58 -4.48 -2.76
CA ILE A 88 -19.40 -5.80 -2.14
C ILE A 88 -18.40 -6.62 -2.94
N VAL A 89 -18.50 -6.63 -4.28
CA VAL A 89 -17.55 -7.35 -5.14
C VAL A 89 -16.13 -6.81 -4.92
N GLY A 90 -15.95 -5.49 -4.99
CA GLY A 90 -14.65 -4.85 -4.75
C GLY A 90 -14.09 -5.09 -3.35
N PHE A 91 -14.96 -5.07 -2.34
CA PHE A 91 -14.58 -5.31 -0.95
C PHE A 91 -14.10 -6.75 -0.76
N VAL A 92 -14.88 -7.74 -1.21
CA VAL A 92 -14.53 -9.16 -1.05
C VAL A 92 -13.23 -9.49 -1.77
N THR A 93 -13.05 -9.05 -3.02
CA THR A 93 -11.82 -9.34 -3.78
C THR A 93 -10.59 -8.74 -3.11
N SER A 94 -10.70 -7.51 -2.63
CA SER A 94 -9.57 -6.79 -2.04
C SER A 94 -9.25 -7.27 -0.63
N PHE A 95 -10.27 -7.65 0.12
CA PHE A 95 -10.12 -8.21 1.47
C PHE A 95 -9.45 -9.57 1.41
N VAL A 96 -9.88 -10.44 0.47
CA VAL A 96 -9.23 -11.73 0.21
C VAL A 96 -7.78 -11.53 -0.22
N MET A 97 -7.50 -10.55 -1.09
CA MET A 97 -6.14 -10.23 -1.51
C MET A 97 -5.26 -9.75 -0.33
N GLY A 98 -5.78 -8.88 0.54
CA GLY A 98 -5.09 -8.42 1.74
C GLY A 98 -4.77 -9.56 2.71
N ILE A 99 -5.74 -10.46 2.95
CA ILE A 99 -5.53 -11.67 3.77
C ILE A 99 -4.49 -12.60 3.13
N ALA A 100 -4.58 -12.83 1.81
CA ALA A 100 -3.63 -13.69 1.10
C ALA A 100 -2.19 -13.18 1.27
N ILE A 101 -1.97 -11.87 1.17
CA ILE A 101 -0.66 -11.26 1.38
C ILE A 101 -0.17 -11.48 2.82
N LEU A 102 -1.02 -11.28 3.82
CA LEU A 102 -0.64 -11.55 5.22
C LEU A 102 -0.20 -13.00 5.44
N VAL A 103 -0.98 -13.95 4.93
CA VAL A 103 -0.73 -15.40 5.07
C VAL A 103 0.55 -15.79 4.35
N MET A 104 0.73 -15.33 3.10
CA MET A 104 1.92 -15.63 2.30
C MET A 104 3.21 -15.07 2.92
N ASN A 105 3.13 -13.90 3.56
CA ASN A 105 4.28 -13.28 4.22
C ASN A 105 4.48 -13.77 5.67
N GLN A 106 3.63 -14.67 6.16
CA GLN A 106 3.65 -15.22 7.53
C GLN A 106 3.72 -14.14 8.63
N ILE A 107 3.04 -13.02 8.41
CA ILE A 107 3.05 -11.88 9.35
C ILE A 107 1.97 -12.09 10.39
N PHE A 108 2.32 -12.88 11.40
CA PHE A 108 1.50 -13.08 12.60
C PHE A 108 2.12 -12.40 13.82
N ILE A 109 2.94 -11.37 13.61
CA ILE A 109 3.66 -10.70 14.68
C ILE A 109 2.72 -9.69 15.35
N GLY A 110 2.36 -9.94 16.62
CA GLY A 110 1.48 -9.07 17.41
C GLY A 110 0.01 -9.52 17.39
N ASN A 111 -0.92 -8.56 17.48
CA ASN A 111 -2.35 -8.85 17.53
C ASN A 111 -2.93 -8.98 16.12
N VAL A 112 -3.07 -10.22 15.64
CA VAL A 112 -3.61 -10.57 14.31
C VAL A 112 -5.00 -9.97 14.09
N TRP A 113 -5.84 -9.90 15.13
CA TRP A 113 -7.18 -9.33 15.00
C TRP A 113 -7.17 -7.85 14.63
N LEU A 114 -6.22 -7.09 15.19
CA LEU A 114 -6.09 -5.67 14.87
C LEU A 114 -5.67 -5.46 13.41
N LEU A 115 -4.78 -6.31 12.88
CA LEU A 115 -4.37 -6.27 11.48
C LEU A 115 -5.54 -6.58 10.54
N VAL A 116 -6.36 -7.58 10.87
CA VAL A 116 -7.54 -7.92 10.05
C VAL A 116 -8.56 -6.78 10.04
N ILE A 117 -8.80 -6.14 11.19
CA ILE A 117 -9.68 -4.96 11.26
C ILE A 117 -9.11 -3.79 10.43
N PHE A 118 -7.79 -3.58 10.49
CA PHE A 118 -7.15 -2.53 9.71
C PHE A 118 -7.25 -2.78 8.20
N ILE A 119 -7.06 -4.03 7.76
CA ILE A 119 -7.28 -4.43 6.38
C ILE A 119 -8.72 -4.18 6.00
N MET A 120 -9.68 -4.60 6.82
CA MET A 120 -11.11 -4.41 6.58
C MET A 120 -11.44 -2.92 6.36
N MET A 121 -11.01 -2.04 7.27
CA MET A 121 -11.21 -0.60 7.14
C MET A 121 -10.51 -0.01 5.91
N GLY A 122 -9.28 -0.43 5.64
CA GLY A 122 -8.52 -0.01 4.45
C GLY A 122 -9.20 -0.42 3.15
N THR A 123 -9.78 -1.63 3.10
CA THR A 123 -10.57 -2.08 1.95
C THR A 123 -11.86 -1.30 1.77
N PHE A 124 -12.60 -1.00 2.85
CA PHE A 124 -13.78 -0.15 2.76
C PHE A 124 -13.44 1.21 2.15
N PHE A 125 -12.40 1.86 2.69
CA PHE A 125 -11.92 3.15 2.19
C PHE A 125 -11.50 3.08 0.71
N ALA A 126 -10.72 2.07 0.32
CA ALA A 126 -10.27 1.90 -1.05
C ALA A 126 -11.44 1.67 -2.04
N VAL A 127 -12.45 0.90 -1.64
CA VAL A 127 -13.63 0.63 -2.47
C VAL A 127 -14.45 1.89 -2.69
N GLU A 128 -14.68 2.68 -1.65
CA GLU A 128 -15.39 3.96 -1.78
C GLU A 128 -14.65 4.93 -2.71
N LEU A 129 -13.32 5.04 -2.56
CA LEU A 129 -12.49 5.82 -3.47
C LEU A 129 -12.59 5.32 -4.92
N GLY A 130 -12.55 4.00 -5.13
CA GLY A 130 -12.71 3.39 -6.45
C GLY A 130 -14.03 3.74 -7.12
N LEU A 131 -15.13 3.66 -6.37
CA LEU A 131 -16.46 4.03 -6.87
C LEU A 131 -16.54 5.51 -7.24
N ILE A 132 -15.99 6.40 -6.41
CA ILE A 132 -15.92 7.84 -6.69
C ILE A 132 -15.10 8.09 -7.97
N ILE A 133 -13.90 7.51 -8.07
CA ILE A 133 -13.04 7.64 -9.26
C ILE A 133 -13.77 7.16 -10.51
N GLY A 134 -14.49 6.05 -10.42
CA GLY A 134 -15.25 5.49 -11.53
C GLY A 134 -16.31 6.46 -12.08
N GLN A 135 -16.97 7.22 -11.21
CA GLN A 135 -17.98 8.21 -11.62
C GLN A 135 -17.39 9.41 -12.37
N PHE A 136 -16.18 9.84 -12.03
CA PHE A 136 -15.52 10.98 -12.67
C PHE A 136 -14.69 10.60 -13.90
N SER A 137 -14.58 9.31 -14.20
CA SER A 137 -13.75 8.78 -15.28
C SER A 137 -14.59 8.52 -16.53
N LYS A 138 -14.14 9.05 -17.67
CA LYS A 138 -14.83 8.89 -18.96
C LYS A 138 -14.44 7.60 -19.69
N ASP A 139 -13.24 7.13 -19.43
CA ASP A 139 -12.64 5.94 -20.02
C ASP A 139 -11.68 5.29 -19.01
N LEU A 140 -11.29 4.05 -19.29
CA LEU A 140 -10.44 3.28 -18.40
C LEU A 140 -9.06 3.94 -18.22
N THR A 141 -8.52 4.61 -19.23
CA THR A 141 -7.21 5.27 -19.18
C THR A 141 -7.18 6.41 -18.17
N ILE A 142 -8.19 7.28 -18.19
CA ILE A 142 -8.35 8.34 -17.19
C ILE A 142 -8.57 7.73 -15.80
N GLY A 143 -9.37 6.67 -15.70
CA GLY A 143 -9.56 5.93 -14.44
C GLY A 143 -8.25 5.44 -13.82
N TRP A 144 -7.38 4.80 -14.61
CA TRP A 144 -6.05 4.38 -14.16
C TRP A 144 -5.17 5.53 -13.73
N THR A 145 -5.29 6.69 -14.39
CA THR A 145 -4.54 7.89 -14.02
C THR A 145 -4.95 8.36 -12.64
N TYR A 146 -6.26 8.47 -12.37
CA TYR A 146 -6.76 8.86 -11.05
C TYR A 146 -6.42 7.85 -9.96
N VAL A 147 -6.56 6.55 -10.21
CA VAL A 147 -6.17 5.51 -9.25
C VAL A 147 -4.69 5.65 -8.87
N LYS A 148 -3.81 5.91 -9.84
CA LYS A 148 -2.38 6.13 -9.56
C LYS A 148 -2.12 7.44 -8.82
N SER A 149 -2.78 8.53 -9.17
CA SER A 149 -2.66 9.81 -8.47
C SER A 149 -3.04 9.68 -7.00
N VAL A 150 -4.18 9.04 -6.72
CA VAL A 150 -4.65 8.76 -5.37
C VAL A 150 -3.70 7.80 -4.65
N GLY A 151 -3.23 6.76 -5.33
CA GLY A 151 -2.27 5.80 -4.77
C GLY A 151 -0.96 6.45 -4.35
N ILE A 152 -0.41 7.38 -5.14
CA ILE A 152 0.79 8.14 -4.78
C ILE A 152 0.52 9.03 -3.56
N PHE A 153 -0.61 9.72 -3.55
CA PHE A 153 -0.99 10.58 -2.42
C PHE A 153 -1.11 9.80 -1.11
N CYS A 154 -1.81 8.65 -1.13
CA CYS A 154 -1.96 7.79 0.04
C CYS A 154 -0.65 7.08 0.44
N ALA A 155 0.23 6.78 -0.51
CA ALA A 155 1.52 6.14 -0.23
C ALA A 155 2.58 7.13 0.27
N ALA A 156 2.43 8.43 0.01
CA ALA A 156 3.38 9.48 0.42
C ALA A 156 3.81 9.40 1.90
N PRO A 157 2.90 9.34 2.90
CA PRO A 157 3.31 9.22 4.30
C PRO A 157 4.12 7.95 4.56
N ALA A 158 3.71 6.82 3.98
CA ALA A 158 4.43 5.56 4.15
C ALA A 158 5.83 5.58 3.53
N ILE A 159 6.02 6.26 2.40
CA ILE A 159 7.33 6.44 1.75
C ILE A 159 8.25 7.30 2.64
N LEU A 160 7.73 8.36 3.25
CA LEU A 160 8.51 9.23 4.14
C LEU A 160 9.07 8.48 5.36
N TYR A 161 8.36 7.47 5.87
CA TYR A 161 8.85 6.60 6.96
C TYR A 161 10.07 5.75 6.57
N PHE A 162 10.36 5.53 5.27
CA PHE A 162 11.59 4.83 4.84
C PHE A 162 12.83 5.71 4.85
N PHE A 163 12.67 7.02 4.85
CA PHE A 163 13.77 7.99 4.82
C PHE A 163 13.87 8.69 6.18
N PRO A 164 14.49 8.07 7.21
CA PRO A 164 14.61 8.63 8.55
C PRO A 164 15.43 9.93 8.62
N GLN A 165 16.02 10.38 7.51
CA GLN A 165 16.73 11.66 7.39
C GLN A 165 15.80 12.85 7.11
N VAL A 166 14.51 12.61 6.83
CA VAL A 166 13.53 13.68 6.62
C VAL A 166 13.04 14.19 7.98
N PRO A 167 12.99 15.52 8.22
CA PRO A 167 12.53 16.06 9.49
C PRO A 167 11.13 15.55 9.92
N ASP A 168 10.98 15.20 11.19
CA ASP A 168 9.77 14.60 11.79
C ASP A 168 8.46 15.39 11.61
N TRP A 169 8.54 16.67 11.20
CA TRP A 169 7.35 17.46 10.92
C TRP A 169 6.69 17.08 9.58
N VAL A 170 7.45 16.55 8.62
CA VAL A 170 6.95 16.14 7.30
C VAL A 170 6.21 14.80 7.39
N SER A 171 6.60 13.91 8.31
CA SER A 171 5.98 12.61 8.54
C SER A 171 4.72 12.65 9.42
N LYS A 172 4.41 13.82 10.01
CA LYS A 172 3.20 14.07 10.82
C LYS A 172 2.07 14.77 10.06
N ILE A 173 2.31 15.22 8.83
CA ILE A 173 1.34 15.83 7.91
C ILE A 173 0.79 14.75 6.99
#